data_AF-A0A174Q3F7-F1
#
_entry.id   AF-A0A174Q3F7-F1
#
_cell.length_a   1.000
_cell.length_b   1.000
_cell.length_c   1.000
_cell.angle_alpha   90.00
_cell.angle_beta   90.00
_cell.angle_gamma   90.00
#
_symmetry.space_group_name_H-M   'P 1'
#
loop_
_entity.id
_entity.type
_entity.pdbx_description
1 polymer ?
#
loop_
_entity_poly.entity_id
_entity_poly.type
_entity_poly.pdbx_seq_one_letter_code
_entity_poly.pdbx_strand_id
1 'polypeptide(L)' 'MGKKKTIKCPICGEEMEEYDYAYDNNQYGKKYYKCAVCGHKTNTMD' A
#
# COMPACT_ATOMS: atom_id res chain seq x y z
N MET A 1 -6.71 17.17 -6.80
CA MET A 1 -6.28 15.81 -7.20
C MET A 1 -5.36 15.25 -6.12
N GLY A 2 -5.79 14.23 -5.37
CA GLY A 2 -4.97 13.61 -4.32
C GLY A 2 -3.81 12.83 -4.92
N LYS A 3 -2.57 13.11 -4.49
CA LYS A 3 -1.39 12.35 -4.93
C LYS A 3 -1.49 10.94 -4.34
N LYS A 4 -1.59 9.92 -5.19
CA LYS A 4 -1.37 8.52 -4.75
C LYS A 4 0.04 8.43 -4.19
N LYS A 5 0.18 7.90 -2.97
CA LYS A 5 1.49 7.71 -2.36
C LYS A 5 2.07 6.40 -2.89
N THR A 6 3.31 6.44 -3.39
CA THR A 6 4.06 5.24 -3.79
C THR A 6 5.29 5.08 -2.88
N ILE A 7 5.67 3.83 -2.60
CA ILE A 7 6.88 3.49 -1.83
C ILE A 7 7.71 2.47 -2.59
N LYS A 8 9.02 2.37 -2.28
CA LYS A 8 9.86 1.30 -2.84
C LYS A 8 9.65 -0.01 -2.08
N CYS A 9 9.58 -1.10 -2.82
CA CYS A 9 9.45 -2.44 -2.28
C CYS A 9 10.76 -2.86 -1.62
N PRO A 10 10.74 -3.29 -0.34
CA PRO A 10 11.96 -3.77 0.33
C PRO A 10 12.45 -5.12 -0.22
N ILE A 11 11.64 -5.83 -1.00
CA ILE A 11 11.97 -7.16 -1.52
C ILE A 11 12.62 -7.08 -2.90
N CYS A 12 12.07 -6.29 -3.81
CA CYS A 12 12.53 -6.21 -5.21
C CYS A 12 13.00 -4.82 -5.64
N GLY A 13 12.82 -3.78 -4.80
CA GLY A 13 13.21 -2.40 -5.13
C GLY A 13 12.21 -1.62 -5.98
N GLU A 14 11.20 -2.29 -6.55
CA GLU A 14 10.18 -1.71 -7.44
C GLU A 14 9.20 -0.79 -6.70
N GLU A 15 8.55 0.10 -7.44
CA GLU A 15 7.50 0.96 -6.86
C GLU A 15 6.24 0.17 -6.50
N MET A 16 5.68 0.49 -5.34
CA MET A 16 4.45 -0.07 -4.79
C MET A 16 3.40 1.01 -4.69
N GLU A 17 2.18 0.70 -5.10
CA GLU A 17 1.05 1.61 -5.00
C GLU A 17 0.29 1.43 -3.68
N GLU A 18 -0.25 2.54 -3.17
CA GLU A 18 -1.18 2.58 -2.05
C GLU A 18 -2.58 2.10 -2.47
N TYR A 19 -3.17 1.25 -1.64
CA TYR A 19 -4.53 0.73 -1.79
C TYR A 19 -5.31 0.92 -0.49
N ASP A 20 -6.58 1.27 -0.63
CA ASP A 20 -7.53 1.30 0.47
C ASP A 20 -8.03 -0.11 0.79
N TYR A 21 -8.23 -0.40 2.07
CA TYR A 21 -8.91 -1.63 2.45
C TYR A 21 -10.39 -1.53 2.07
N ALA A 22 -10.84 -2.42 1.18
CA ALA A 22 -12.18 -2.41 0.62
C ALA A 22 -13.28 -2.91 1.59
N TYR A 23 -12.91 -3.30 2.82
CA TYR A 23 -13.88 -3.73 3.82
C TYR A 23 -14.32 -2.53 4.66
N ASP A 24 -15.62 -2.45 4.96
CA ASP A 24 -16.31 -1.47 5.82
C ASP A 24 -15.72 -1.23 7.23
N ASN A 25 -14.54 -1.79 7.56
CA ASN A 25 -13.72 -1.34 8.68
C ASN A 25 -12.89 -0.11 8.32
N ASN A 26 -13.50 0.87 7.64
CA ASN A 26 -12.94 2.22 7.51
C ASN A 26 -12.92 2.98 8.86
N GLN A 27 -13.14 2.28 9.97
CA GLN A 27 -13.02 2.80 11.33
C GLN A 27 -11.64 3.44 11.61
N TYR A 28 -10.60 3.09 10.86
CA TYR A 28 -9.24 3.60 11.08
C TYR A 28 -8.53 4.13 9.82
N GLY A 29 -9.20 4.20 8.67
CA GLY A 29 -8.57 4.66 7.42
C GLY A 29 -7.27 3.91 7.07
N LYS A 30 -7.22 2.61 7.37
CA LYS A 30 -6.02 1.80 7.13
C LYS A 30 -5.76 1.76 5.62
N LYS A 31 -4.49 1.89 5.23
CA LYS A 31 -4.04 1.76 3.86
C LYS A 31 -2.91 0.76 3.80
N TYR A 32 -2.76 0.09 2.67
CA TYR A 32 -1.66 -0.85 2.46
C TYR A 32 -1.01 -0.60 1.11
N TYR A 33 0.26 -0.97 1.00
CA TYR A 33 1.03 -0.86 -0.20
C TYR A 33 1.21 -2.25 -0.78
N LYS A 34 0.97 -2.41 -2.08
CA LYS A 34 1.16 -3.69 -2.77
C LYS A 34 2.10 -3.50 -3.95
N CYS A 35 3.10 -4.37 -4.04
CA CYS A 35 4.00 -4.45 -5.18
C CYS A 35 3.31 -5.23 -6.31
N ALA A 36 3.26 -4.65 -7.50
CA ALA A 36 2.72 -5.32 -8.68
C ALA A 36 3.66 -6.41 -9.24
N VAL A 37 4.96 -6.30 -8.97
CA VAL A 37 6.00 -7.20 -9.51
C VAL A 37 6.14 -8.46 -8.69
N CYS A 38 6.43 -8.33 -7.38
CA CYS A 38 6.64 -9.50 -6.51
C CYS A 38 5.41 -9.87 -5.67
N GLY A 39 4.35 -9.06 -5.69
CA GLY A 39 3.13 -9.29 -4.90
C GLY A 39 3.25 -9.00 -3.39
N HIS A 40 4.41 -8.51 -2.92
CA HIS A 40 4.61 -8.15 -1.51
C HIS A 40 3.62 -7.07 -1.06
N LYS A 41 3.17 -7.16 0.19
CA LYS A 41 2.21 -6.23 0.80
C LYS A 41 2.75 -5.73 2.13
N THR A 42 2.68 -4.43 2.37
CA THR A 42 3.07 -3.82 3.64
C THR A 42 2.05 -2.76 4.07
N ASN A 43 1.89 -2.57 5.38
CA ASN A 43 0.97 -1.59 5.96
C ASN A 43 1.80 -0.52 6.69
N THR A 44 1.49 0.76 6.51
CA THR A 44 2.24 1.88 7.11
C THR A 44 1.81 2.18 8.54
N MET A 45 1.40 1.18 9.32
CA MET A 45 1.02 1.33 10.73
C MET A 45 2.02 0.69 11.70
N ASP A 46 3.24 0.39 11.25
CA ASP A 46 4.35 -0.01 12.13
C ASP A 46 5.07 1.24 12.67
#